data_AF-A0A6M1ZDT8-F1
#
_entry.id   AF-A0A6M1ZDT8-F1
#
_cell.length_a   1.000
_cell.length_b   1.000
_cell.length_c   1.000
_cell.angle_alpha   90.00
_cell.angle_beta   90.00
_cell.angle_gamma   90.00
#
_symmetry.space_group_name_H-M   'P 1'
#
loop_
_entity.id
_entity.type
_entity.pdbx_description
1 polymer ?
#
loop_
_entity_poly.entity_id
_entity_poly.type
_entity_poly.pdbx_seq_one_letter_code
_entity_poly.pdbx_strand_id
1 'polypeptide(L)'
;TLSEKRAYLSARQPATLAAISRVLREVPGEVTELLDLGAGPGTGLLAAREIFPSIRRAVLVERDREMVALGKEMVQGFNPEWVIGDLSRVELPLSDLGLMAYVLNELEDPAPILERAFQACRILVLIEPGTPAGFERILRAREQLIALGGSVLAPCPHNRACPMKAPDWCHFAARVSRTREHRRAKGADLGFEDEKFSYVIVEKGGSLRGISRILARPQLLKGHLKLKLCTEEGLKEEVVTKGAGPLYRRARKSKWGDLFSKDVIEDREQESEE
;
A
#
# COMPACT_ATOMS: atom_id res chain seq x y z
N THR A 1 24.96 -10.06 10.20
CA THR A 1 24.83 -10.61 11.58
C THR A 1 23.44 -10.30 12.13
N LEU A 2 22.96 -11.10 13.10
CA LEU A 2 21.68 -10.85 13.77
C LEU A 2 21.59 -9.45 14.42
N SER A 3 22.71 -8.92 14.91
CA SER A 3 22.81 -7.57 15.49
C SER A 3 22.54 -6.47 14.45
N GLU A 4 23.15 -6.56 13.28
CA GLU A 4 22.93 -5.61 12.17
C GLU A 4 21.48 -5.64 11.69
N LYS A 5 20.87 -6.84 11.62
CA LYS A 5 19.45 -6.99 11.26
C LYS A 5 18.53 -6.33 12.28
N ARG A 6 18.77 -6.50 13.59
CA ARG A 6 18.01 -5.80 14.64
C ARG A 6 18.14 -4.28 14.55
N ALA A 7 19.34 -3.77 14.26
CA ALA A 7 19.56 -2.34 14.06
C ALA A 7 18.82 -1.82 12.82
N TYR A 8 18.89 -2.54 11.70
CA TYR A 8 18.16 -2.23 10.48
C TYR A 8 16.64 -2.22 10.71
N LEU A 9 16.09 -3.25 11.37
CA LEU A 9 14.67 -3.35 11.67
C LEU A 9 14.19 -2.19 12.55
N SER A 10 14.94 -1.84 13.60
CA SER A 10 14.64 -0.68 14.45
C SER A 10 14.53 0.62 13.63
N ALA A 11 15.30 0.75 12.55
CA ALA A 11 15.34 1.93 11.70
C ALA A 11 14.34 1.90 10.52
N ARG A 12 13.95 0.73 10.00
CA ARG A 12 13.07 0.62 8.82
C ARG A 12 11.67 0.09 9.11
N GLN A 13 11.52 -0.80 10.09
CA GLN A 13 10.23 -1.44 10.36
C GLN A 13 9.09 -0.44 10.62
N PRO A 14 9.25 0.65 11.41
CA PRO A 14 8.17 1.59 11.63
C PRO A 14 7.64 2.24 10.34
N ALA A 15 8.54 2.49 9.38
CA ALA A 15 8.19 3.04 8.08
C ALA A 15 7.46 2.01 7.20
N THR A 16 7.99 0.80 7.12
CA THR A 16 7.36 -0.32 6.41
C THR A 16 5.97 -0.63 6.97
N LEU A 17 5.82 -0.68 8.30
CA LEU A 17 4.55 -0.89 8.98
C LEU A 17 3.54 0.20 8.60
N ALA A 18 3.94 1.48 8.66
CA ALA A 18 3.05 2.58 8.32
C ALA A 18 2.58 2.56 6.86
N ALA A 19 3.48 2.24 5.93
CA ALA A 19 3.16 2.11 4.50
C ALA A 19 2.18 0.94 4.26
N ILE A 20 2.46 -0.24 4.82
CA ILE A 20 1.58 -1.41 4.71
C ILE A 20 0.22 -1.11 5.32
N SER A 21 0.14 -0.61 6.55
CA SER A 21 -1.13 -0.28 7.19
C SER A 21 -1.92 0.79 6.43
N ARG A 22 -1.25 1.76 5.77
CA ARG A 22 -1.93 2.74 4.92
C ARG A 22 -2.56 2.08 3.69
N VAL A 23 -1.87 1.14 3.05
CA VAL A 23 -2.37 0.43 1.86
C VAL A 23 -3.47 -0.57 2.23
N LEU A 24 -3.28 -1.36 3.29
CA LEU A 24 -4.23 -2.39 3.70
C LEU A 24 -5.61 -1.83 4.08
N ARG A 25 -5.69 -0.60 4.61
CA ARG A 25 -6.98 0.09 4.84
C ARG A 25 -7.81 0.33 3.57
N GLU A 26 -7.22 0.20 2.39
CA GLU A 26 -7.95 0.29 1.12
C GLU A 26 -8.47 -1.05 0.61
N VAL A 27 -8.06 -2.17 1.19
CA VAL A 27 -8.60 -3.50 0.85
C VAL A 27 -10.04 -3.59 1.37
N PRO A 28 -11.03 -3.89 0.51
CA PRO A 28 -12.43 -3.99 0.93
C PRO A 28 -12.73 -5.35 1.57
N GLY A 29 -13.76 -5.34 2.43
CA GLY A 29 -14.29 -6.56 3.03
C GLY A 29 -13.39 -7.15 4.12
N GLU A 30 -13.77 -8.33 4.58
CA GLU A 30 -13.01 -9.06 5.58
C GLU A 30 -11.89 -9.89 4.94
N VAL A 31 -10.82 -10.11 5.71
CA VAL A 31 -9.70 -10.96 5.35
C VAL A 31 -9.50 -11.96 6.48
N THR A 32 -9.59 -13.25 6.20
CA THR A 32 -9.42 -14.31 7.20
C THR A 32 -8.12 -15.09 7.02
N GLU A 33 -7.57 -15.12 5.81
CA GLU A 33 -6.34 -15.83 5.47
C GLU A 33 -5.33 -14.91 4.77
N LEU A 34 -4.12 -14.79 5.34
CA LEU A 34 -3.01 -13.99 4.80
C LEU A 34 -1.90 -14.88 4.23
N LEU A 35 -1.40 -14.55 3.05
CA LEU A 35 -0.15 -15.05 2.48
C LEU A 35 0.84 -13.88 2.32
N ASP A 36 1.84 -13.82 3.19
CA ASP A 36 2.87 -12.77 3.20
C ASP A 36 4.14 -13.29 2.51
N LEU A 37 4.46 -12.74 1.34
CA LEU A 37 5.50 -13.22 0.43
C LEU A 37 6.69 -12.27 0.49
N GLY A 38 7.82 -12.75 1.01
CA GLY A 38 8.93 -11.88 1.42
C GLY A 38 8.65 -11.22 2.78
N ALA A 39 8.16 -12.03 3.73
CA ALA A 39 7.60 -11.54 4.98
C ALA A 39 8.61 -10.80 5.88
N GLY A 40 9.92 -11.02 5.68
CA GLY A 40 10.96 -10.53 6.56
C GLY A 40 10.71 -10.97 8.00
N PRO A 41 10.65 -10.05 8.98
CA PRO A 41 10.33 -10.39 10.37
C PRO A 41 8.81 -10.47 10.63
N GLY A 42 7.96 -10.50 9.60
CA GLY A 42 6.50 -10.53 9.74
C GLY A 42 5.86 -9.15 9.95
N THR A 43 6.47 -8.08 9.43
CA THR A 43 5.91 -6.71 9.53
C THR A 43 4.57 -6.61 8.81
N GLY A 44 4.42 -7.31 7.67
CA GLY A 44 3.16 -7.39 6.94
C GLY A 44 2.04 -8.01 7.75
N LEU A 45 2.31 -9.16 8.39
CA LEU A 45 1.40 -9.79 9.35
C LEU A 45 0.98 -8.85 10.49
N LEU A 46 1.92 -8.14 11.11
CA LEU A 46 1.60 -7.22 12.22
C LEU A 46 0.62 -6.12 11.77
N ALA A 47 0.87 -5.49 10.62
CA ALA A 47 -0.04 -4.51 10.05
C ALA A 47 -1.39 -5.12 9.68
N ALA A 48 -1.38 -6.30 9.05
CA ALA A 48 -2.60 -6.97 8.60
C ALA A 48 -3.52 -7.34 9.76
N ARG A 49 -2.99 -7.82 10.88
CA ARG A 49 -3.80 -8.16 12.07
C ARG A 49 -4.40 -6.95 12.77
N GLU A 50 -3.75 -5.78 12.70
CA GLU A 50 -4.32 -4.53 13.21
C GLU A 50 -5.52 -4.07 12.36
N ILE A 51 -5.41 -4.20 11.04
CA ILE A 51 -6.48 -3.78 10.11
C ILE A 51 -7.60 -4.83 10.00
N PHE A 52 -7.25 -6.12 10.06
CA PHE A 52 -8.14 -7.25 9.93
C PHE A 52 -8.03 -8.18 11.15
N PRO A 53 -8.73 -7.85 12.26
CA PRO A 53 -8.77 -8.72 13.44
C PRO A 53 -9.34 -10.12 13.17
N SER A 54 -10.05 -10.31 12.05
CA SER A 54 -10.63 -11.58 11.61
C SER A 54 -9.62 -12.55 10.97
N ILE A 55 -8.35 -12.16 10.79
CA ILE A 55 -7.29 -13.07 10.32
C ILE A 55 -7.12 -14.22 11.32
N ARG A 56 -7.45 -15.44 10.86
CA ARG A 56 -7.35 -16.70 11.62
C ARG A 56 -6.20 -17.59 11.15
N ARG A 57 -5.72 -17.42 9.91
CA ARG A 57 -4.58 -18.15 9.34
C ARG A 57 -3.64 -17.18 8.64
N ALA A 58 -2.34 -17.35 8.84
CA ALA A 58 -1.35 -16.66 8.02
C ALA A 58 -0.17 -17.56 7.69
N VAL A 59 0.30 -17.47 6.45
CA VAL A 59 1.48 -18.15 5.94
C VAL A 59 2.50 -17.08 5.54
N LEU A 60 3.67 -17.12 6.15
CA LEU A 60 4.75 -16.15 5.95
C LEU A 60 5.91 -16.85 5.25
N VAL A 61 6.19 -16.46 4.02
CA VAL A 61 7.29 -17.00 3.22
C VAL A 61 8.47 -16.04 3.28
N GLU A 62 9.61 -16.52 3.75
CA GLU A 62 10.85 -15.74 3.88
C GLU A 62 12.08 -16.64 3.67
N ARG A 63 13.05 -16.20 2.87
CA ARG A 63 14.26 -17.00 2.59
C ARG A 63 15.31 -16.89 3.68
N ASP A 64 15.36 -15.75 4.38
CA ASP A 64 16.37 -15.43 5.37
C ASP A 64 16.02 -15.99 6.74
N ARG A 65 16.75 -17.04 7.15
CA ARG A 65 16.57 -17.73 8.43
C ARG A 65 16.71 -16.82 9.65
N GLU A 66 17.58 -15.82 9.60
CA GLU A 66 17.74 -14.89 10.73
C GLU A 66 16.55 -13.93 10.83
N MET A 67 15.97 -13.51 9.69
CA MET A 67 14.75 -12.69 9.68
C MET A 67 13.55 -13.48 10.22
N VAL A 68 13.43 -14.75 9.86
CA VAL A 68 12.42 -15.66 10.44
C VAL A 68 12.61 -15.84 11.94
N ALA A 69 13.86 -15.99 12.41
CA ALA A 69 14.13 -16.10 13.84
C ALA A 69 13.70 -14.83 14.60
N LEU A 70 14.03 -13.64 14.07
CA LEU A 70 13.58 -12.37 14.63
C LEU A 70 12.05 -12.23 14.59
N GLY A 71 11.41 -12.62 13.49
CA GLY A 71 9.97 -12.57 13.36
C GLY A 71 9.24 -13.45 14.38
N LYS A 72 9.77 -14.63 14.69
CA LYS A 72 9.24 -15.51 15.75
C LYS A 72 9.36 -14.90 17.15
N GLU A 73 10.36 -14.06 17.40
CA GLU A 73 10.48 -13.30 18.66
C GLU A 73 9.45 -12.15 18.72
N MET A 74 9.17 -11.52 17.58
CA MET A 74 8.37 -10.29 17.48
C MET A 74 6.86 -10.53 17.35
N VAL A 75 6.45 -11.60 16.67
CA VAL A 75 5.03 -11.92 16.47
C VAL A 75 4.49 -12.60 17.74
N GLN A 76 3.78 -11.82 18.56
CA GLN A 76 3.14 -12.28 19.78
C GLN A 76 1.62 -12.42 19.61
N GLY A 77 1.02 -13.37 20.33
CA GLY A 77 -0.44 -13.57 20.32
C GLY A 77 -1.02 -14.05 18.99
N PHE A 78 -0.19 -14.64 18.12
CA PHE A 78 -0.59 -15.33 16.89
C PHE A 78 0.52 -16.29 16.48
N ASN A 79 0.13 -17.44 15.93
CA ASN A 79 1.08 -18.44 15.47
C ASN A 79 0.94 -18.59 13.94
N PRO A 80 1.70 -17.81 13.14
CA PRO A 80 1.70 -17.99 11.70
C PRO A 80 2.51 -19.23 11.31
N GLU A 81 2.21 -19.79 10.14
CA GLU A 81 3.07 -20.78 9.50
C GLU A 81 4.24 -20.09 8.82
N TRP A 82 5.47 -20.37 9.28
CA TRP A 82 6.69 -19.84 8.68
C TRP A 82 7.25 -20.83 7.65
N VAL A 83 7.28 -20.43 6.38
CA VAL A 83 7.87 -21.20 5.29
C VAL A 83 9.22 -20.59 4.94
N ILE A 84 10.30 -21.29 5.28
CA ILE A 84 11.66 -20.86 4.95
C ILE A 84 11.99 -21.33 3.54
N GLY A 85 12.00 -20.43 2.56
CA GLY A 85 12.29 -20.81 1.18
C GLY A 85 12.26 -19.68 0.17
N ASP A 86 12.68 -20.01 -1.05
CA ASP A 86 12.68 -19.11 -2.19
C ASP A 86 11.28 -19.06 -2.83
N LEU A 87 10.77 -17.85 -3.10
CA LEU A 87 9.45 -17.64 -3.70
C LEU A 87 9.28 -18.35 -5.05
N SER A 88 10.37 -18.55 -5.80
CA SER A 88 10.34 -19.30 -7.06
C SER A 88 10.09 -20.81 -6.87
N ARG A 89 10.27 -21.36 -5.67
CA ARG A 89 10.25 -22.80 -5.40
C ARG A 89 9.18 -23.24 -4.40
N VAL A 90 8.83 -22.39 -3.44
CA VAL A 90 7.85 -22.72 -2.39
C VAL A 90 6.46 -22.84 -2.96
N GLU A 91 5.65 -23.78 -2.46
CA GLU A 91 4.23 -23.85 -2.80
C GLU A 91 3.46 -22.71 -2.12
N LEU A 92 2.50 -22.14 -2.84
CA LEU A 92 1.70 -21.00 -2.36
C LEU A 92 0.28 -21.49 -2.04
N PRO A 93 -0.13 -21.53 -0.76
CA PRO A 93 -1.47 -21.98 -0.40
C PRO A 93 -2.53 -20.93 -0.76
N LEU A 94 -3.74 -21.39 -1.06
CA LEU A 94 -4.88 -20.50 -1.30
C LEU A 94 -5.14 -19.61 -0.08
N SER A 95 -5.34 -18.31 -0.31
CA SER A 95 -5.54 -17.30 0.73
C SER A 95 -6.46 -16.16 0.27
N ASP A 96 -7.07 -15.43 1.21
CA ASP A 96 -7.87 -14.25 0.90
C ASP A 96 -7.00 -13.10 0.39
N LEU A 97 -5.90 -12.83 1.10
CA LEU A 97 -5.01 -11.70 0.85
C LEU A 97 -3.57 -12.19 0.66
N GLY A 98 -3.00 -11.90 -0.50
CA GLY A 98 -1.57 -11.94 -0.74
C GLY A 98 -0.94 -10.57 -0.49
N LEU A 99 0.19 -10.52 0.18
CA LEU A 99 0.98 -9.32 0.40
C LEU A 99 2.41 -9.53 -0.11
N MET A 100 2.89 -8.62 -0.95
CA MET A 100 4.28 -8.53 -1.38
C MET A 100 4.75 -7.09 -1.12
N ALA A 101 5.41 -6.87 0.01
CA ALA A 101 5.85 -5.54 0.42
C ALA A 101 7.38 -5.43 0.40
N TYR A 102 7.91 -4.58 -0.49
CA TYR A 102 9.34 -4.30 -0.67
C TYR A 102 10.16 -5.55 -1.04
N VAL A 103 9.59 -6.43 -1.87
CA VAL A 103 10.21 -7.70 -2.27
C VAL A 103 10.46 -7.80 -3.78
N LEU A 104 9.71 -7.08 -4.63
CA LEU A 104 9.87 -7.20 -6.09
C LEU A 104 11.24 -6.70 -6.55
N ASN A 105 11.83 -5.75 -5.83
CA ASN A 105 13.19 -5.28 -6.04
C ASN A 105 14.28 -6.31 -5.69
N GLU A 106 13.92 -7.40 -4.99
CA GLU A 106 14.83 -8.48 -4.62
C GLU A 106 14.74 -9.70 -5.55
N LEU A 107 13.76 -9.69 -6.46
CA LEU A 107 13.52 -10.78 -7.42
C LEU A 107 14.24 -10.51 -8.74
N GLU A 108 14.93 -11.53 -9.25
CA GLU A 108 15.56 -11.49 -10.57
C GLU A 108 14.50 -11.47 -11.68
N ASP A 109 13.53 -12.38 -11.61
CA ASP A 109 12.37 -12.44 -12.48
C ASP A 109 11.06 -12.52 -11.65
N PRO A 110 10.37 -11.38 -11.43
CA PRO A 110 9.15 -11.37 -10.63
C PRO A 110 7.94 -11.96 -11.37
N ALA A 111 7.97 -12.10 -12.70
CA ALA A 111 6.77 -12.38 -13.47
C ALA A 111 6.13 -13.75 -13.13
N PRO A 112 6.87 -14.88 -13.11
CA PRO A 112 6.28 -16.17 -12.74
C PRO A 112 5.79 -16.21 -11.29
N ILE A 113 6.46 -15.48 -10.39
CA ILE A 113 6.09 -15.41 -8.98
C ILE A 113 4.78 -14.61 -8.81
N LEU A 114 4.64 -13.49 -9.52
CA LEU A 114 3.42 -12.68 -9.53
C LEU A 114 2.21 -13.47 -10.03
N GLU A 115 2.38 -14.26 -11.09
CA GLU A 115 1.32 -15.12 -11.62
C GLU A 115 0.87 -16.14 -10.57
N ARG A 116 1.82 -16.85 -9.95
CA ARG A 116 1.52 -17.84 -8.90
C ARG A 116 0.86 -17.20 -7.69
N ALA A 117 1.34 -16.04 -7.25
CA ALA A 117 0.75 -15.28 -6.15
C ALA A 117 -0.69 -14.82 -6.47
N PHE A 118 -0.92 -14.33 -7.68
CA PHE A 118 -2.25 -13.93 -8.15
C PHE A 118 -3.22 -15.12 -8.27
N GLN A 119 -2.71 -16.30 -8.64
CA GLN A 119 -3.54 -17.50 -8.64
C GLN A 119 -3.89 -17.97 -7.23
N ALA A 120 -2.94 -17.87 -6.29
CA ALA A 120 -3.14 -18.28 -4.91
C ALA A 120 -4.06 -17.35 -4.10
N CYS A 121 -4.26 -16.11 -4.51
CA CYS A 121 -4.96 -15.11 -3.69
C CYS A 121 -6.23 -14.56 -4.35
N ARG A 122 -7.23 -14.20 -3.54
CA ARG A 122 -8.38 -13.39 -4.02
C ARG A 122 -7.95 -11.96 -4.29
N ILE A 123 -7.27 -11.33 -3.33
CA ILE A 123 -6.68 -9.99 -3.45
C ILE A 123 -5.15 -10.10 -3.33
N LEU A 124 -4.42 -9.42 -4.20
CA LEU A 124 -2.97 -9.28 -4.14
C LEU A 124 -2.59 -7.80 -3.96
N VAL A 125 -1.83 -7.52 -2.91
CA VAL A 125 -1.30 -6.19 -2.58
C VAL A 125 0.20 -6.17 -2.83
N LEU A 126 0.65 -5.25 -3.68
CA LEU A 126 2.06 -5.02 -3.96
C LEU A 126 2.46 -3.64 -3.47
N ILE A 127 3.59 -3.52 -2.79
CA ILE A 127 4.13 -2.25 -2.28
C ILE A 127 5.63 -2.21 -2.57
N GLU A 128 6.13 -1.10 -3.09
CA GLU A 128 7.55 -0.86 -3.38
C GLU A 128 7.95 0.56 -2.92
N PRO A 129 9.26 0.87 -2.79
CA PRO A 129 9.70 2.22 -2.51
C PRO A 129 9.12 3.25 -3.48
N GLY A 130 8.73 4.42 -2.95
CA GLY A 130 8.14 5.51 -3.72
C GLY A 130 9.17 6.29 -4.53
N THR A 131 9.97 5.57 -5.31
CA THR A 131 11.00 6.05 -6.22
C THR A 131 10.57 5.78 -7.66
N PRO A 132 11.20 6.42 -8.68
CA PRO A 132 10.95 6.08 -10.08
C PRO A 132 11.11 4.59 -10.39
N ALA A 133 12.16 3.95 -9.84
CA ALA A 133 12.42 2.52 -10.03
C ALA A 133 11.35 1.64 -9.36
N GLY A 134 10.92 1.97 -8.13
CA GLY A 134 9.85 1.23 -7.46
C GLY A 134 8.49 1.40 -8.14
N PHE A 135 8.18 2.60 -8.63
CA PHE A 135 6.99 2.84 -9.45
C PHE A 135 7.00 2.02 -10.73
N GLU A 136 8.13 1.95 -11.45
CA GLU A 136 8.27 1.13 -12.66
C GLU A 136 8.01 -0.36 -12.38
N ARG A 137 8.47 -0.89 -11.25
CA ARG A 137 8.17 -2.28 -10.83
C ARG A 137 6.68 -2.49 -10.60
N ILE A 138 6.04 -1.58 -9.87
CA ILE A 138 4.58 -1.62 -9.63
C ILE A 138 3.80 -1.49 -10.93
N LEU A 139 4.25 -0.65 -11.88
CA LEU A 139 3.60 -0.47 -13.17
C LEU A 139 3.62 -1.75 -13.99
N ARG A 140 4.79 -2.41 -14.11
CA ARG A 140 4.93 -3.70 -14.81
C ARG A 140 4.09 -4.80 -14.16
N ALA A 141 4.16 -4.90 -12.83
CA ALA A 141 3.37 -5.88 -12.10
C ALA A 141 1.86 -5.64 -12.29
N ARG A 142 1.41 -4.38 -12.24
CA ARG A 142 0.02 -3.99 -12.52
C ARG A 142 -0.40 -4.42 -13.92
N GLU A 143 0.40 -4.14 -14.94
CA GLU A 143 0.10 -4.52 -16.34
C GLU A 143 -0.04 -6.03 -16.49
N GLN A 144 0.88 -6.80 -15.89
CA GLN A 144 0.82 -8.26 -15.89
C GLN A 144 -0.44 -8.78 -15.18
N LEU A 145 -0.74 -8.28 -13.99
CA LEU A 145 -1.90 -8.73 -13.22
C LEU A 145 -3.23 -8.42 -13.92
N ILE A 146 -3.33 -7.29 -14.63
CA ILE A 146 -4.49 -6.97 -15.47
C ILE A 146 -4.59 -7.96 -16.64
N ALA A 147 -3.47 -8.28 -17.29
CA ALA A 147 -3.44 -9.25 -18.39
C ALA A 147 -3.86 -10.67 -17.94
N LEU A 148 -3.62 -11.01 -16.66
CA LEU A 148 -4.07 -12.25 -16.03
C LEU A 148 -5.57 -12.23 -15.62
N GLY A 149 -6.31 -11.15 -15.91
CA GLY A 149 -7.72 -11.00 -15.57
C GLY A 149 -7.99 -10.35 -14.21
N GLY A 150 -7.00 -9.67 -13.64
CA GLY A 150 -7.13 -8.90 -12.41
C GLY A 150 -7.77 -7.52 -12.62
N SER A 151 -8.55 -7.09 -11.63
CA SER A 151 -9.12 -5.74 -11.56
C SER A 151 -8.40 -4.91 -10.51
N VAL A 152 -7.96 -3.71 -10.87
CA VAL A 152 -7.27 -2.80 -9.95
C VAL A 152 -8.29 -2.16 -9.00
N LEU A 153 -8.17 -2.48 -7.70
CA LEU A 153 -8.99 -1.86 -6.64
C LEU A 153 -8.43 -0.50 -6.20
N ALA A 154 -7.11 -0.37 -6.18
CA ALA A 154 -6.38 0.85 -5.81
C ALA A 154 -4.93 0.79 -6.33
N PRO A 155 -4.21 1.93 -6.42
CA PRO A 155 -4.69 3.31 -6.29
C PRO A 155 -5.47 3.79 -7.51
N CYS A 156 -5.27 3.15 -8.68
CA CYS A 156 -5.83 3.60 -9.96
C CYS A 156 -7.34 3.35 -10.01
N PRO A 157 -8.12 4.28 -10.58
CA PRO A 157 -9.55 4.08 -10.78
C PRO A 157 -9.88 3.25 -12.04
N HIS A 158 -8.87 2.74 -12.76
CA HIS A 158 -9.03 2.09 -14.06
C HIS A 158 -8.06 0.92 -14.28
N ASN A 159 -8.42 0.03 -15.22
CA ASN A 159 -7.55 -1.03 -15.76
C ASN A 159 -6.81 -0.63 -17.06
N ARG A 160 -7.00 0.59 -17.56
CA ARG A 160 -6.27 1.10 -18.74
C ARG A 160 -4.77 1.26 -18.49
N ALA A 161 -3.96 1.46 -19.53
CA ALA A 161 -2.55 1.84 -19.36
C ALA A 161 -2.39 3.05 -18.43
N CYS A 162 -1.37 3.06 -17.57
CA CYS A 162 -1.16 4.18 -16.65
C CYS A 162 -0.85 5.46 -17.45
N PRO A 163 -1.58 6.57 -17.20
CA PRO A 163 -1.33 7.83 -17.92
C PRO A 163 -0.11 8.59 -17.40
N MET A 164 0.49 8.15 -16.28
CA MET A 164 1.70 8.77 -15.71
C MET A 164 2.89 8.56 -16.65
N LYS A 165 3.65 9.63 -16.90
CA LYS A 165 4.82 9.62 -17.80
C LYS A 165 6.05 10.16 -17.06
N ALA A 166 7.22 9.62 -17.38
CA ALA A 166 8.49 10.16 -16.93
C ALA A 166 8.62 11.65 -17.32
N PRO A 167 9.25 12.50 -16.48
CA PRO A 167 9.97 12.16 -15.26
C PRO A 167 9.09 12.00 -14.01
N ASP A 168 7.77 12.18 -14.11
CA ASP A 168 6.85 11.97 -12.99
C ASP A 168 6.68 10.47 -12.68
N TRP A 169 6.42 10.14 -11.41
CA TRP A 169 6.06 8.80 -10.97
C TRP A 169 4.92 8.85 -9.94
N CYS A 170 4.02 7.86 -9.99
CA CYS A 170 2.92 7.78 -9.05
C CYS A 170 3.40 7.16 -7.73
N HIS A 171 3.33 7.92 -6.65
CA HIS A 171 3.69 7.49 -5.30
C HIS A 171 2.81 8.17 -4.27
N PHE A 172 2.91 7.73 -3.03
CA PHE A 172 2.18 8.21 -1.86
C PHE A 172 3.13 8.29 -0.67
N ALA A 173 2.65 8.80 0.46
CA ALA A 173 3.42 8.90 1.68
C ALA A 173 2.62 8.42 2.89
N ALA A 174 3.28 7.65 3.76
CA ALA A 174 2.81 7.32 5.09
C ALA A 174 3.66 8.07 6.11
N ARG A 175 3.01 8.83 7.00
CA ARG A 175 3.72 9.57 8.04
C ARG A 175 4.04 8.65 9.21
N VAL A 176 5.30 8.67 9.63
CA VAL A 176 5.84 7.91 10.75
C VAL A 176 6.30 8.89 11.80
N SER A 177 5.80 8.78 13.03
CA SER A 177 6.34 9.54 14.17
C SER A 177 7.73 8.98 14.51
N ARG A 178 8.76 9.84 14.58
CA ARG A 178 10.10 9.40 14.98
C ARG A 178 10.15 9.17 16.49
N THR A 179 10.39 7.92 16.90
CA THR A 179 10.68 7.61 18.30
C THR A 179 12.04 8.19 18.73
N ARG A 180 12.31 8.21 20.04
CA ARG A 180 13.56 8.75 20.61
C ARG A 180 14.78 7.92 20.18
N GLU A 181 14.63 6.59 20.01
CA GLU A 181 15.68 5.74 19.43
C GLU A 181 15.92 6.03 17.94
N HIS A 182 14.85 6.27 17.17
CA HIS A 182 14.93 6.57 15.73
C HIS A 182 15.67 7.90 15.44
N ARG A 183 15.51 8.90 16.33
CA ARG A 183 16.26 10.16 16.26
C ARG A 183 17.75 9.98 16.53
N ARG A 184 18.14 9.08 17.45
CA ARG A 184 19.54 8.77 17.74
C ARG A 184 20.26 8.06 16.59
N ALA A 185 19.55 7.21 15.84
CA ALA A 185 20.15 6.47 14.72
C ALA A 185 20.38 7.32 13.45
N LYS A 186 19.54 8.34 13.19
CA LYS A 186 19.54 9.10 11.92
C LYS A 186 19.93 10.58 12.02
N GLY A 187 20.25 11.11 13.22
CA GLY A 187 20.80 12.47 13.38
C GLY A 187 19.95 13.60 12.81
N ALA A 188 18.60 13.50 12.86
CA ALA A 188 17.69 14.46 12.23
C ALA A 188 16.64 15.03 13.21
N ASP A 189 16.42 16.36 13.16
CA ASP A 189 15.63 17.15 14.12
C ASP A 189 14.09 17.06 13.97
N LEU A 190 13.58 16.67 12.81
CA LEU A 190 12.12 16.58 12.60
C LEU A 190 11.54 15.37 13.34
N GLY A 191 10.45 15.57 14.09
CA GLY A 191 9.76 14.53 14.87
C GLY A 191 8.98 13.50 14.04
N PHE A 192 9.04 13.55 12.71
CA PHE A 192 8.36 12.62 11.81
C PHE A 192 9.18 12.39 10.52
N GLU A 193 8.94 11.26 9.86
CA GLU A 193 9.46 10.88 8.54
C GLU A 193 8.28 10.49 7.66
N ASP A 194 8.26 10.94 6.41
CA ASP A 194 7.27 10.51 5.43
C ASP A 194 7.88 9.36 4.61
N GLU A 195 7.46 8.12 4.85
CA GLU A 195 7.84 6.96 4.04
C GLU A 195 7.10 7.03 2.71
N LYS A 196 7.86 7.20 1.61
CA LYS A 196 7.29 7.22 0.28
C LYS A 196 7.19 5.81 -0.28
N PHE A 197 6.05 5.48 -0.86
CA PHE A 197 5.79 4.16 -1.46
C PHE A 197 4.95 4.27 -2.74
N SER A 198 5.11 3.28 -3.60
CA SER A 198 4.25 3.00 -4.75
C SER A 198 3.53 1.68 -4.48
N TYR A 199 2.27 1.54 -4.88
CA TYR A 199 1.51 0.32 -4.60
C TYR A 199 0.48 0.03 -5.67
N VAL A 200 0.00 -1.22 -5.69
CA VAL A 200 -1.22 -1.63 -6.39
C VAL A 200 -1.94 -2.69 -5.58
N ILE A 201 -3.27 -2.63 -5.58
CA ILE A 201 -4.17 -3.64 -5.03
C ILE A 201 -4.97 -4.19 -6.20
N VAL A 202 -4.87 -5.50 -6.44
CA VAL A 202 -5.59 -6.17 -7.52
C VAL A 202 -6.44 -7.28 -6.95
N GLU A 203 -7.69 -7.39 -7.40
CA GLU A 203 -8.60 -8.47 -7.05
C GLU A 203 -8.95 -9.31 -8.28
N LYS A 204 -8.97 -10.63 -8.09
CA LYS A 204 -9.38 -11.59 -9.11
C LYS A 204 -10.88 -11.47 -9.37
N GLY A 205 -11.26 -11.10 -10.60
CA GLY A 205 -12.67 -10.95 -10.97
C GLY A 205 -13.41 -9.82 -10.24
N GLY A 206 -12.68 -8.91 -9.57
CA GLY A 206 -13.27 -7.78 -8.85
C GLY A 206 -13.82 -6.69 -9.77
N SER A 207 -14.57 -5.75 -9.20
CA SER A 207 -15.05 -4.55 -9.90
C SER A 207 -14.20 -3.33 -9.56
N LEU A 208 -14.01 -2.44 -10.54
CA LEU A 208 -13.39 -1.14 -10.31
C LEU A 208 -14.23 -0.30 -9.34
N ARG A 209 -13.57 0.46 -8.46
CA ARG A 209 -14.25 1.51 -7.69
C ARG A 209 -14.65 2.70 -8.56
N GLY A 210 -13.86 3.00 -9.59
CA GLY A 210 -14.08 4.14 -10.49
C GLY A 210 -13.88 5.53 -9.88
N ILE A 211 -13.58 5.62 -8.57
CA ILE A 211 -13.43 6.90 -7.87
C ILE A 211 -12.03 7.47 -8.09
N SER A 212 -11.95 8.73 -8.51
CA SER A 212 -10.68 9.39 -8.85
C SER A 212 -9.74 9.49 -7.64
N ARG A 213 -8.44 9.46 -7.90
CA ARG A 213 -7.38 9.53 -6.89
C ARG A 213 -6.68 10.88 -6.92
N ILE A 214 -6.53 11.54 -5.78
CA ILE A 214 -5.70 12.74 -5.65
C ILE A 214 -4.22 12.35 -5.68
N LEU A 215 -3.49 12.87 -6.68
CA LEU A 215 -2.09 12.51 -6.95
C LEU A 215 -1.06 13.49 -6.37
N ALA A 216 -1.49 14.63 -5.84
CA ALA A 216 -0.63 15.62 -5.21
C ALA A 216 -1.40 16.40 -4.13
N ARG A 217 -0.69 17.10 -3.25
CA ARG A 217 -1.34 17.99 -2.28
C ARG A 217 -2.22 19.02 -3.01
N PRO A 218 -3.47 19.28 -2.56
CA PRO A 218 -4.31 20.31 -3.14
C PRO A 218 -3.59 21.66 -3.20
N GLN A 219 -3.60 22.30 -4.37
CA GLN A 219 -3.00 23.62 -4.55
C GLN A 219 -4.03 24.70 -4.21
N LEU A 220 -3.82 25.39 -3.09
CA LEU A 220 -4.72 26.46 -2.64
C LEU A 220 -4.37 27.79 -3.33
N LEU A 221 -5.35 28.41 -3.97
CA LEU A 221 -5.21 29.66 -4.71
C LEU A 221 -6.25 30.70 -4.26
N LYS A 222 -6.13 31.94 -4.74
CA LYS A 222 -7.11 32.99 -4.43
C LYS A 222 -8.45 32.65 -5.10
N GLY A 223 -9.46 32.35 -4.28
CA GLY A 223 -10.83 32.10 -4.75
C GLY A 223 -11.13 30.68 -5.25
N HIS A 224 -10.13 29.82 -5.39
CA HIS A 224 -10.29 28.43 -5.82
C HIS A 224 -9.14 27.55 -5.33
N LEU A 225 -9.21 26.25 -5.58
CA LEU A 225 -8.10 25.31 -5.44
C LEU A 225 -8.02 24.41 -6.67
N LYS A 226 -6.85 23.78 -6.86
CA LYS A 226 -6.61 22.80 -7.92
C LYS A 226 -6.28 21.44 -7.32
N LEU A 227 -6.84 20.38 -7.90
CA LEU A 227 -6.51 18.99 -7.60
C LEU A 227 -5.91 18.34 -8.84
N LYS A 228 -4.74 17.69 -8.70
CA LYS A 228 -4.21 16.77 -9.71
C LYS A 228 -4.81 15.39 -9.46
N LEU A 229 -5.62 14.90 -10.38
CA LEU A 229 -6.39 13.66 -10.23
C LEU A 229 -5.94 12.59 -11.24
N CYS A 230 -5.90 11.33 -10.81
CA CYS A 230 -6.04 10.19 -11.71
C CYS A 230 -7.52 9.83 -11.77
N THR A 231 -8.10 9.83 -12.96
CA THR A 231 -9.52 9.54 -13.22
C THR A 231 -9.63 8.34 -14.16
N GLU A 232 -10.82 7.79 -14.36
CA GLU A 232 -11.00 6.70 -15.34
C GLU A 232 -10.54 7.06 -16.76
N GLU A 233 -10.63 8.35 -17.10
CA GLU A 233 -10.23 8.91 -18.39
C GLU A 233 -8.76 9.34 -18.45
N GLY A 234 -8.01 9.20 -17.36
CA GLY A 234 -6.61 9.58 -17.26
C GLY A 234 -6.35 10.74 -16.30
N LEU A 235 -5.22 11.44 -16.48
CA LEU A 235 -4.83 12.56 -15.61
C LEU A 235 -5.69 13.78 -15.91
N LYS A 236 -6.27 14.38 -14.87
CA LYS A 236 -7.03 15.63 -14.96
C LYS A 236 -6.59 16.62 -13.89
N GLU A 237 -6.63 17.90 -14.23
CA GLU A 237 -6.57 18.98 -13.26
C GLU A 237 -7.99 19.47 -12.99
N GLU A 238 -8.42 19.42 -11.73
CA GLU A 238 -9.75 19.79 -11.32
C GLU A 238 -9.75 21.08 -10.53
N VAL A 239 -10.57 22.05 -10.93
CA VAL A 239 -10.65 23.38 -10.30
C VAL A 239 -11.92 23.48 -9.47
N VAL A 240 -11.76 23.66 -8.16
CA VAL A 240 -12.90 23.83 -7.23
C VAL A 240 -12.90 25.25 -6.70
N THR A 241 -13.92 26.04 -7.05
CA THR A 241 -14.04 27.45 -6.63
C THR A 241 -14.66 27.56 -5.23
N LYS A 242 -14.40 28.67 -4.53
CA LYS A 242 -15.06 28.96 -3.23
C LYS A 242 -16.58 29.00 -3.33
N GLY A 243 -17.12 29.40 -4.48
CA GLY A 243 -18.56 29.41 -4.74
C GLY A 243 -19.20 28.03 -4.73
N ALA A 244 -18.44 26.95 -4.88
CA ALA A 244 -18.92 25.58 -4.81
C ALA A 244 -19.20 25.08 -3.37
N GLY A 245 -19.12 25.95 -2.36
CA GLY A 245 -19.61 25.71 -1.00
C GLY A 245 -19.07 24.41 -0.36
N PRO A 246 -19.94 23.41 -0.06
CA PRO A 246 -19.53 22.13 0.54
C PRO A 246 -18.43 21.39 -0.24
N LEU A 247 -18.50 21.39 -1.59
CA LEU A 247 -17.50 20.75 -2.44
C LEU A 247 -16.11 21.38 -2.23
N TYR A 248 -16.04 22.71 -2.12
CA TYR A 248 -14.80 23.43 -1.82
C TYR A 248 -14.25 23.07 -0.44
N ARG A 249 -15.11 22.99 0.58
CA ARG A 249 -14.70 22.61 1.94
C ARG A 249 -14.11 21.19 1.97
N ARG A 250 -14.75 20.23 1.29
CA ARG A 250 -14.25 18.86 1.13
C ARG A 250 -12.91 18.84 0.39
N ALA A 251 -12.85 19.45 -0.78
CA ALA A 251 -11.65 19.47 -1.60
C ALA A 251 -10.46 20.15 -0.89
N ARG A 252 -10.72 21.18 -0.08
CA ARG A 252 -9.71 21.86 0.76
C ARG A 252 -9.19 20.98 1.90
N LYS A 253 -10.03 20.12 2.47
CA LYS A 253 -9.65 19.18 3.54
C LYS A 253 -8.99 17.89 3.02
N SER A 254 -9.13 17.61 1.72
CA SER A 254 -8.57 16.42 1.09
C SER A 254 -7.04 16.42 1.13
N LYS A 255 -6.46 15.23 1.14
CA LYS A 255 -5.02 14.99 1.22
C LYS A 255 -4.54 14.25 -0.02
N TRP A 256 -3.23 14.26 -0.20
CA TRP A 256 -2.58 13.45 -1.22
C TRP A 256 -2.85 11.96 -0.95
N GLY A 257 -3.36 11.27 -1.97
CA GLY A 257 -3.77 9.87 -1.88
C GLY A 257 -5.25 9.64 -1.54
N ASP A 258 -6.00 10.69 -1.21
CA ASP A 258 -7.44 10.55 -0.95
C ASP A 258 -8.21 10.26 -2.24
N LEU A 259 -9.35 9.58 -2.08
CA LEU A 259 -10.35 9.46 -3.12
C LEU A 259 -11.11 10.78 -3.28
N PHE A 260 -11.48 11.12 -4.50
CA PHE A 260 -12.24 12.33 -4.80
C PHE A 260 -13.26 12.08 -5.91
N SER A 261 -14.50 12.50 -5.69
CA SER A 261 -15.55 12.58 -6.69
C SER A 261 -16.29 13.90 -6.52
N LYS A 262 -16.82 14.46 -7.62
CA LYS A 262 -17.73 15.61 -7.55
C LYS A 262 -19.13 15.19 -7.12
N ASP A 263 -19.56 14.03 -7.59
CA ASP A 263 -20.93 13.55 -7.52
C ASP A 263 -21.27 12.87 -6.20
N VAL A 264 -20.25 12.48 -5.43
CA VAL A 264 -20.44 11.96 -4.07
C VAL A 264 -20.61 13.15 -3.13
N ILE A 265 -21.84 13.40 -2.69
CA ILE A 265 -22.14 14.18 -1.48
C ILE A 265 -22.14 13.16 -0.35
N GLU A 266 -21.07 13.11 0.46
CA GLU A 266 -21.17 12.38 1.73
C GLU A 266 -22.07 13.21 2.64
N ASP A 267 -23.29 12.75 2.88
CA ASP A 267 -24.11 13.13 4.03
C ASP A 267 -23.39 12.65 5.29
N ARG A 268 -22.49 13.49 5.81
CA ARG A 268 -21.93 13.37 7.16
C ARG A 268 -21.90 14.75 7.84
N GLU A 269 -23.09 15.33 7.98
CA GLU A 269 -23.41 16.31 9.02
C GLU A 269 -24.76 15.89 9.66
N GLN A 270 -24.74 14.80 10.43
CA GLN A 270 -25.69 14.54 11.53
C GLN A 270 -24.92 13.92 12.70
N GLU A 271 -24.07 14.74 13.32
CA GLU A 271 -23.78 14.65 14.75
C GLU A 271 -23.77 16.10 15.24
N SER A 272 -24.97 16.67 15.34
CA SER A 272 -25.26 17.84 16.14
C SER A 272 -26.32 17.43 17.15
N GLU A 273 -25.95 17.54 18.42
CA GLU A 273 -26.85 17.81 19.55
C GLU A 273 -27.85 16.70 19.90
N GLU A 274 -27.44 15.86 20.86
CA GLU A 274 -28.18 15.59 22.11
C GLU A 274 -27.21 15.22 23.24
#